data_AF-A0AAU4SKB4-F1
#
_entry.id   AF-A0AAU4SKB4-F1
#
_cell.length_a   1.000
_cell.length_b   1.000
_cell.length_c   1.000
_cell.angle_alpha   90.00
_cell.angle_beta   90.00
_cell.angle_gamma   90.00
#
_symmetry.space_group_name_H-M   'P 1'
#
loop_
_entity.id
_entity.type
_entity.pdbx_description
1 polymer ?
#
loop_
_entity_poly.entity_id
_entity_poly.type
_entity_poly.pdbx_seq_one_letter_code
_entity_poly.pdbx_strand_id
1 'polypeptide(L)' 'MSSELDGPAWFTSSYSNGAGGECVECALSDDHALVRDSKTARGPVVTFTRGPWQPFIRAVGRDQFGIPAGRSR' A
#
# COMPACT_ATOMS: atom_id res chain seq x y z
N MET A 1 11.13 25.44 -13.29
CA MET A 1 12.08 24.92 -12.29
C MET A 1 11.64 23.53 -11.93
N SER A 2 12.56 22.58 -12.05
CA SER A 2 12.33 21.13 -12.12
C SER A 2 11.55 20.56 -10.95
N SER A 3 10.38 19.98 -11.22
CA SER A 3 9.75 18.96 -10.37
C SER A 3 10.12 17.54 -10.83
N GLU A 4 10.89 17.40 -11.90
CA GLU A 4 11.23 16.09 -12.53
C GLU A 4 12.35 15.33 -11.79
N LEU A 5 12.95 15.90 -10.73
CA LEU A 5 14.04 15.28 -9.97
C LEU A 5 13.66 14.79 -8.56
N ASP A 6 12.52 15.25 -8.01
CA ASP A 6 12.02 14.75 -6.74
C ASP A 6 11.01 13.63 -6.99
N GLY A 7 11.55 12.44 -7.23
CA GLY A 7 10.75 11.22 -7.23
C GLY A 7 10.03 11.02 -5.88
N PRO A 8 9.08 10.07 -5.80
CA PRO A 8 8.32 9.83 -4.58
C PRO A 8 9.21 9.58 -3.35
N ALA A 9 8.93 10.31 -2.27
CA ALA A 9 9.64 10.18 -0.99
C ALA A 9 9.17 8.92 -0.24
N TRP A 10 9.88 7.82 -0.42
CA TRP A 10 9.56 6.52 0.18
C TRP A 10 9.96 6.43 1.65
N PHE A 11 9.11 5.82 2.47
CA PHE A 11 9.41 5.43 3.84
C PHE A 11 8.87 4.03 4.15
N THR A 12 9.58 3.31 5.02
CA THR A 12 9.19 1.96 5.46
C THR A 12 8.13 2.03 6.55
N SER A 13 7.11 1.18 6.46
CA SER A 13 6.10 1.05 7.51
C SER A 13 6.70 0.57 8.83
N SER A 14 6.28 1.15 9.96
CA SER A 14 6.69 0.69 11.30
C SER A 14 6.19 -0.72 11.64
N TYR A 15 5.13 -1.17 10.96
CA TYR A 15 4.59 -2.53 11.09
C TYR A 15 5.43 -3.58 10.35
N SER A 16 6.47 -3.16 9.61
CA SER A 16 7.36 -4.06 8.87
C SER A 16 8.47 -4.70 9.70
N ASN A 17 8.47 -4.53 11.03
CA ASN A 17 9.54 -5.04 11.89
C ASN A 17 9.13 -6.30 12.68
N GLY A 18 9.89 -7.39 12.46
CA GLY A 18 10.29 -8.24 13.60
C GLY A 18 9.75 -9.67 13.73
N ALA A 19 8.99 -10.24 12.80
CA ALA A 19 8.67 -11.69 12.82
C ALA A 19 8.36 -12.32 11.44
N GLY A 20 8.86 -11.72 10.34
CA GLY A 20 8.91 -12.38 9.04
C GLY A 20 7.65 -12.35 8.19
N GLY A 21 7.25 -11.18 7.68
CA GLY A 21 6.22 -11.17 6.63
C GLY A 21 6.14 -9.87 5.84
N GLU A 22 5.72 -8.80 6.49
CA GLU A 22 5.09 -7.68 5.81
C GLU A 22 6.09 -6.54 5.57
N CYS A 23 6.72 -6.53 4.40
CA CYS A 23 7.76 -5.59 4.02
C CYS A 23 7.18 -4.53 3.07
N VAL A 24 6.67 -3.42 3.63
CA VAL A 24 5.95 -2.41 2.85
C VAL A 24 6.64 -1.06 2.95
N GLU A 25 6.83 -0.43 1.80
CA GLU A 25 7.20 0.98 1.67
C GLU A 25 6.05 1.79 1.09
N CYS A 26 5.91 3.01 1.59
CA CYS A 26 4.89 3.96 1.18
C CYS A 26 5.51 5.27 0.74
N ALA A 27 4.88 5.97 -0.20
CA ALA A 27 5.15 7.37 -0.50
C ALA A 27 3.82 8.12 -0.60
N LEU A 28 3.76 9.31 0.00
CA LEU A 28 2.54 10.10 0.08
C LEU A 28 2.71 11.40 -0.70
N SER A 29 1.69 11.77 -1.46
CA SER A 29 1.50 13.10 -2.06
C SER A 29 0.11 13.62 -1.71
N ASP A 30 -0.23 14.83 -2.18
CA ASP A 30 -1.51 15.48 -1.84
C ASP A 30 -2.74 14.63 -2.20
N ASP A 31 -2.69 13.92 -3.33
CA ASP A 31 -3.82 13.15 -3.87
C ASP A 31 -3.60 11.64 -3.96
N HIS A 32 -2.37 11.18 -3.73
CA HIS A 32 -2.00 9.77 -3.92
C HIS A 32 -1.23 9.18 -2.74
N ALA A 33 -1.51 7.91 -2.49
CA ALA A 33 -0.64 7.04 -1.72
C ALA A 33 -0.08 5.96 -2.64
N LEU A 34 1.23 5.85 -2.69
CA LEU A 34 1.95 4.79 -3.40
C LEU A 34 2.38 3.74 -2.39
N VAL A 35 2.17 2.47 -2.72
CA VAL A 35 2.53 1.33 -1.88
C VAL A 35 3.30 0.32 -2.71
N ARG A 36 4.42 -0.15 -2.20
CA ARG A 36 5.21 -1.24 -2.82
C ARG A 36 5.77 -2.20 -1.79
N ASP A 37 6.14 -3.37 -2.27
CA ASP A 37 6.91 -4.34 -1.49
C ASP A 37 8.37 -3.85 -1.35
N SER A 38 8.84 -3.72 -0.12
CA SER A 38 10.18 -3.20 0.17
C SER A 38 11.29 -4.18 -0.17
N LYS A 39 11.01 -5.49 -0.28
CA LYS A 39 11.98 -6.50 -0.76
C LYS A 39 12.18 -6.40 -2.27
N THR A 40 11.20 -5.82 -2.98
CA THR A 40 11.16 -5.68 -4.43
C THR A 40 10.98 -4.21 -4.80
N ALA A 41 11.90 -3.35 -4.36
CA ALA A 41 11.80 -1.89 -4.55
C ALA A 41 11.65 -1.43 -6.02
N ARG A 42 12.08 -2.25 -7.00
CA ARG A 42 11.89 -2.03 -8.45
C ARG A 42 10.66 -2.73 -9.04
N GLY A 43 9.86 -3.36 -8.20
CA GLY A 43 8.65 -4.08 -8.56
C GLY A 43 7.45 -3.15 -8.77
N PRO A 44 6.26 -3.74 -8.95
CA PRO A 44 5.03 -2.98 -9.14
C PRO A 44 4.72 -2.04 -7.97
N VAL A 45 4.21 -0.85 -8.31
CA VAL A 45 3.70 0.14 -7.34
C VAL A 45 2.18 0.19 -7.44
N VAL A 46 1.51 -0.04 -6.31
CA VAL A 46 0.06 0.16 -6.19
C VAL A 46 -0.20 1.62 -5.88
N THR A 47 -1.04 2.28 -6.68
CA THR A 47 -1.40 3.69 -6.51
C THR A 47 -2.84 3.80 -6.01
N PHE A 48 -3.02 4.42 -4.86
CA PHE A 48 -4.33 4.75 -4.30
C PHE A 48 -4.60 6.23 -4.47
N THR A 49 -5.72 6.59 -5.08
CA THR A 49 -6.22 7.97 -5.07
C THR A 49 -6.97 8.25 -3.76
N ARG A 50 -6.98 9.51 -3.33
CA ARG A 50 -7.63 9.94 -2.09
C ARG A 50 -9.12 9.58 -2.02
N GLY A 51 -9.85 9.67 -3.13
CA GLY A 51 -11.29 9.39 -3.18
C GLY A 51 -11.64 7.94 -2.80
N PRO A 52 -11.14 6.93 -3.53
CA PRO A 52 -11.37 5.51 -3.25
C PRO A 52 -10.73 4.99 -1.96
N TRP A 53 -9.76 5.69 -1.38
CA TRP A 53 -9.09 5.26 -0.14
C TRP A 53 -10.04 5.12 1.04
N GLN A 54 -10.93 6.09 1.24
CA GLN A 54 -11.88 6.08 2.36
C GLN A 54 -12.87 4.88 2.32
N PRO A 55 -13.56 4.58 1.21
CA PRO A 55 -14.40 3.39 1.15
C PRO A 55 -13.58 2.10 1.25
N PHE A 56 -12.34 2.07 0.75
CA PHE A 56 -11.45 0.93 0.89
C PHE A 56 -11.10 0.62 2.35
N ILE A 57 -10.72 1.61 3.17
CA ILE A 57 -10.40 1.35 4.58
C ILE A 57 -11.64 0.93 5.37
N ARG A 58 -12.80 1.54 5.09
CA ARG A 58 -14.07 1.10 5.70
C ARG A 58 -14.39 -0.35 5.35
N ALA A 59 -14.07 -0.74 4.13
CA ALA A 59 -14.24 -2.08 3.63
C ALA A 59 -13.34 -3.09 4.33
N VAL A 60 -12.03 -2.79 4.43
CA VAL A 60 -11.07 -3.62 5.17
C VAL A 60 -11.50 -3.78 6.64
N GLY A 61 -11.91 -2.69 7.31
CA GLY A 61 -12.37 -2.73 8.70
C GLY A 61 -13.67 -3.52 8.92
N ARG A 62 -14.45 -3.78 7.86
CA ARG A 62 -15.65 -4.62 7.88
C ARG A 62 -15.37 -6.06 7.48
N ASP A 63 -14.11 -6.43 7.27
CA ASP A 63 -13.67 -7.73 6.76
C ASP A 63 -14.38 -8.14 5.44
N GLN A 64 -14.75 -7.16 4.61
CA GLN A 64 -15.54 -7.44 3.41
C GLN A 64 -14.73 -8.08 2.26
N PHE A 65 -13.41 -8.15 2.42
CA PHE A 65 -12.47 -8.77 1.47
C PHE A 65 -11.99 -10.15 1.94
N GLY A 66 -12.53 -10.67 3.06
CA GLY A 66 -12.22 -12.00 3.55
C GLY A 66 -12.43 -13.08 2.49
N ILE A 67 -11.65 -14.16 2.57
CA ILE A 67 -11.82 -15.33 1.70
C ILE A 67 -13.26 -15.83 1.85
N PRO A 68 -14.03 -16.04 0.77
CA PRO A 68 -15.34 -16.65 0.88
C PRO A 68 -15.19 -18.00 1.57
N ALA A 69 -15.86 -18.18 2.71
CA ALA A 69 -15.94 -19.48 3.36
C ALA A 69 -16.64 -20.47 2.40
N GLY A 70 -15.86 -21.24 1.65
CA GLY A 70 -16.39 -22.27 0.76
C GLY A 70 -15.75 -22.31 -0.63
N ARG A 71 -14.49 -22.75 -0.70
CA ARG A 71 -14.04 -23.55 -1.85
C ARG A 71 -13.01 -24.60 -1.42
N SER A 72 -13.42 -25.44 -0.46
CA SER A 72 -12.88 -26.79 -0.37
C SER A 72 -13.39 -27.57 -1.57
N ARG A 73 -12.51 -27.83 -2.54
CA ARG A 73 -12.66 -28.97 -3.43
C ARG A 73 -12.01 -30.17 -2.77
#